data_AF-A0A3M7DG43-F1
#
_entry.id   AF-A0A3M7DG43-F1
#
_cell.length_a   1.000
_cell.length_b   1.000
_cell.length_c   1.000
_cell.angle_alpha   90.00
_cell.angle_beta   90.00
_cell.angle_gamma   90.00
#
_symmetry.space_group_name_H-M   'P 1'
#
loop_
_entity.id
_entity.type
_entity.pdbx_description
1 polymer ?
#
loop_
_entity_poly.entity_id
_entity_poly.type
_entity_poly.pdbx_seq_one_letter_code
_entity_poly.pdbx_strand_id
1 'polypeptide(L)'
;MEYEWYWRVEPSIELFCDINYDTFQFMAEHNKKYSFVLSLYEYFETIPTLWDSVKDFMKEHPEHIAKDNSMGFLSDDGGVTYNHCHFWSNFEIGNLDWLRSDAYIDYFNHLDHDGGFFYERWGDAPVHSIAAALLLPKDQIHFFNDIAYYHVPFTHCPTGEKTRLDLRCHCNPKDNFDWNGYSCTKRFYELNSIPLPEGYEKEQ
;
A
#
# COMPACT_ATOMS: atom_id res chain seq x y z
N MET A 1 -11.66 4.77 22.05
CA MET A 1 -12.02 3.55 21.28
C MET A 1 -11.18 2.39 21.78
N GLU A 2 -11.64 1.14 21.60
CA GLU A 2 -11.04 -0.05 22.23
C GLU A 2 -9.93 -0.74 21.40
N TYR A 3 -9.78 -0.40 20.11
CA TYR A 3 -8.81 -1.01 19.20
C TYR A 3 -7.82 0.00 18.62
N GLU A 4 -6.56 -0.40 18.60
CA GLU A 4 -5.44 0.32 17.97
C GLU A 4 -5.14 -0.21 16.55
N TRP A 5 -5.43 -1.47 16.26
CA TRP A 5 -5.10 -2.12 14.98
C TRP A 5 -6.33 -2.69 14.31
N TYR A 6 -6.31 -2.76 12.98
CA TYR A 6 -7.31 -3.45 12.18
C TYR A 6 -6.63 -4.33 11.12
N TRP A 7 -7.33 -5.38 10.70
CA TRP A 7 -7.03 -6.11 9.46
C TRP A 7 -8.28 -6.10 8.60
N ARG A 8 -8.25 -5.43 7.44
CA ARG A 8 -9.32 -5.46 6.45
C ARG A 8 -9.32 -6.80 5.72
N VAL A 9 -10.49 -7.44 5.69
CA VAL A 9 -10.74 -8.70 5.00
C VAL A 9 -12.01 -8.53 4.17
N GLU A 10 -11.89 -8.72 2.86
CA GLU A 10 -13.03 -8.69 1.93
C GLU A 10 -13.58 -10.10 1.65
N PRO A 11 -14.84 -10.20 1.17
CA PRO A 11 -15.36 -11.47 0.68
C PRO A 11 -14.56 -12.01 -0.51
N SER A 12 -14.57 -13.34 -0.69
CA SER A 12 -13.96 -14.02 -1.85
C SER A 12 -12.44 -13.85 -1.98
N ILE A 13 -11.76 -13.61 -0.85
CA ILE A 13 -10.30 -13.65 -0.76
C ILE A 13 -9.81 -15.08 -0.52
N GLU A 14 -8.55 -15.35 -0.88
CA GLU A 14 -7.84 -16.54 -0.44
C GLU A 14 -6.54 -16.14 0.28
N LEU A 15 -6.22 -16.85 1.36
CA LEU A 15 -4.91 -16.83 1.99
C LEU A 15 -4.24 -18.16 1.68
N PHE A 16 -3.15 -18.12 0.92
CA PHE A 16 -2.56 -19.34 0.35
C PHE A 16 -1.52 -20.01 1.25
N CYS A 17 -0.97 -19.29 2.22
CA CYS A 17 0.08 -19.75 3.12
C CYS A 17 -0.40 -19.74 4.57
N ASP A 18 0.25 -20.52 5.42
CA ASP A 18 0.08 -20.37 6.86
C ASP A 18 0.74 -19.10 7.37
N ILE A 19 0.08 -18.45 8.32
CA ILE A 19 0.61 -17.32 9.06
C ILE A 19 0.86 -17.80 10.49
N ASN A 20 2.13 -18.02 10.82
CA ASN A 20 2.56 -18.71 12.05
C ASN A 20 3.03 -17.75 13.16
N TYR A 21 2.72 -16.46 13.04
CA TYR A 21 3.03 -15.41 14.00
C TYR A 21 1.85 -14.44 14.14
N ASP A 22 1.87 -13.62 15.21
CA ASP A 22 0.89 -12.56 15.41
C ASP A 22 1.28 -11.33 14.58
N THR A 23 0.50 -11.03 13.55
CA THR A 23 0.76 -9.92 12.62
C THR A 23 0.57 -8.55 13.27
N PHE A 24 -0.36 -8.41 14.22
CA PHE A 24 -0.55 -7.15 14.94
C PHE A 24 0.63 -6.88 15.88
N GLN A 25 1.08 -7.91 16.59
CA GLN A 25 2.28 -7.83 17.43
C GLN A 25 3.51 -7.47 16.58
N PHE A 26 3.70 -8.13 15.43
CA PHE A 26 4.80 -7.81 14.51
C PHE A 26 4.79 -6.33 14.11
N MET A 27 3.63 -5.81 13.68
CA MET A 27 3.49 -4.42 13.26
C MET A 27 3.81 -3.45 14.41
N ALA A 28 3.34 -3.74 15.63
CA ALA A 28 3.60 -2.92 16.81
C ALA A 28 5.09 -2.94 17.22
N GLU A 29 5.70 -4.12 17.32
CA GLU A 29 7.10 -4.28 17.75
C GLU A 29 8.10 -3.68 16.76
N HIS A 30 7.74 -3.65 15.47
CA HIS A 30 8.59 -3.11 14.39
C HIS A 30 8.22 -1.66 14.00
N ASN A 31 7.40 -0.99 14.80
CA ASN A 31 6.97 0.40 14.60
C ASN A 31 6.37 0.65 13.19
N LYS A 32 5.64 -0.32 12.66
CA LYS A 32 4.91 -0.16 11.41
C LYS A 32 3.57 0.54 11.67
N LYS A 33 2.97 1.12 10.64
CA LYS A 33 1.68 1.83 10.75
C LYS A 33 0.72 1.47 9.63
N TYR A 34 1.24 1.10 8.47
CA TYR A 34 0.45 0.66 7.32
C TYR A 34 1.14 -0.52 6.64
N SER A 35 0.38 -1.45 6.08
CA SER A 35 0.94 -2.55 5.32
C SER A 35 0.05 -3.00 4.18
N PHE A 36 0.66 -3.68 3.21
CA PHE A 36 -0.01 -4.22 2.04
C PHE A 36 0.63 -5.54 1.59
N VAL A 37 -0.09 -6.27 0.73
CA VAL A 37 0.39 -7.46 0.00
C VAL A 37 0.35 -7.28 -1.51
N LEU A 38 -0.37 -6.28 -2.02
CA LEU A 38 -0.47 -5.98 -3.45
C LEU A 38 -0.41 -4.48 -3.68
N SER A 39 0.21 -4.08 -4.80
CA SER A 39 0.23 -2.70 -5.26
C SER A 39 0.15 -2.65 -6.78
N LEU A 40 -0.59 -1.67 -7.33
CA LEU A 40 -0.86 -1.53 -8.75
C LEU A 40 -1.08 -0.06 -9.13
N TYR A 41 -1.19 0.18 -10.44
CA TYR A 41 -1.60 1.47 -10.98
C TYR A 41 -3.13 1.65 -10.89
N GLU A 42 -3.56 2.84 -10.50
CA GLU A 42 -4.96 3.26 -10.63
C GLU A 42 -5.28 3.67 -12.08
N TYR A 43 -6.54 3.58 -12.47
CA TYR A 43 -7.05 4.15 -13.70
C TYR A 43 -7.20 5.67 -13.56
N PHE A 44 -6.41 6.43 -14.31
CA PHE A 44 -6.41 7.90 -14.25
C PHE A 44 -7.81 8.52 -14.40
N GLU A 45 -8.68 7.94 -15.23
CA GLU A 45 -10.04 8.42 -15.48
C GLU A 45 -10.92 8.48 -14.22
N THR A 46 -10.51 7.81 -13.14
CA THR A 46 -11.23 7.75 -11.87
C THR A 46 -10.80 8.83 -10.88
N ILE A 47 -9.60 9.38 -11.10
CA ILE A 47 -8.90 10.31 -10.19
C ILE A 47 -8.25 11.49 -10.95
N PRO A 48 -8.86 12.09 -12.00
CA PRO A 48 -8.18 13.10 -12.80
C PRO A 48 -7.72 14.34 -12.02
N THR A 49 -8.38 14.70 -10.91
CA THR A 49 -7.97 15.87 -10.09
C THR A 49 -7.40 15.51 -8.72
N LEU A 50 -7.33 14.23 -8.35
CA LEU A 50 -6.87 13.81 -7.02
C LEU A 50 -5.48 14.35 -6.67
N TRP A 51 -4.52 14.27 -7.60
CA TRP A 51 -3.16 14.74 -7.32
C TRP A 51 -3.05 16.26 -7.20
N ASP A 52 -3.90 17.01 -7.89
CA ASP A 52 -3.91 18.47 -7.76
C ASP A 52 -4.41 18.87 -6.36
N SER A 53 -5.48 18.25 -5.89
CA SER A 53 -5.97 18.38 -4.51
C SER A 53 -4.89 18.01 -3.48
N VAL A 54 -4.19 16.88 -3.67
CA VAL A 54 -3.10 16.46 -2.78
C VAL A 54 -1.96 17.49 -2.73
N LYS A 55 -1.58 18.09 -3.88
CA LYS A 55 -0.55 19.13 -3.92
C LYS A 55 -0.99 20.40 -3.19
N ASP A 56 -2.26 20.77 -3.28
CA ASP A 56 -2.82 21.90 -2.54
C ASP A 56 -2.79 21.61 -1.03
N PHE A 57 -3.21 20.42 -0.59
CA PHE A 57 -3.04 19.97 0.79
C PHE A 57 -1.57 20.05 1.25
N MET A 58 -0.61 19.52 0.48
CA MET A 58 0.82 19.56 0.84
C MET A 58 1.35 20.99 1.01
N LYS A 59 0.80 21.94 0.26
CA LYS A 59 1.17 23.36 0.33
C LYS A 59 0.55 24.05 1.54
N GLU A 60 -0.69 23.69 1.89
CA GLU A 60 -1.42 24.22 3.03
C GLU A 60 -0.92 23.65 4.36
N HIS A 61 -0.51 22.38 4.36
CA HIS A 61 -0.09 21.61 5.53
C HIS A 61 1.31 20.99 5.41
N PRO A 62 2.37 21.78 5.17
CA PRO A 62 3.72 21.25 5.05
C PRO A 62 4.22 20.56 6.34
N GLU A 63 3.65 20.90 7.49
CA GLU A 63 3.94 20.29 8.79
C GLU A 63 3.53 18.81 8.89
N HIS A 64 2.54 18.39 8.09
CA HIS A 64 2.06 17.01 8.06
C HIS A 64 2.90 16.10 7.16
N ILE A 65 3.75 16.68 6.31
CA ILE A 65 4.54 15.92 5.35
C ILE A 65 5.80 15.37 6.02
N ALA A 66 5.88 14.04 6.11
CA ALA A 66 7.03 13.39 6.70
C ALA A 66 8.30 13.64 5.87
N LYS A 67 9.42 13.94 6.54
CA LYS A 67 10.68 14.29 5.87
C LYS A 67 11.25 13.14 5.04
N ASP A 68 11.18 11.91 5.57
CA ASP A 68 11.69 10.69 4.94
C ASP A 68 10.53 9.82 4.41
N ASN A 69 9.58 10.46 3.73
CA ASN A 69 8.39 9.84 3.20
C ASN A 69 8.66 8.99 1.93
N SER A 70 7.58 8.44 1.36
CA SER A 70 7.60 7.59 0.16
C SER A 70 7.19 8.33 -1.12
N MET A 71 7.52 9.61 -1.30
CA MET A 71 7.20 10.37 -2.53
C MET A 71 7.66 9.65 -3.80
N GLY A 72 8.83 8.99 -3.79
CA GLY A 72 9.32 8.23 -4.94
C GLY A 72 8.49 6.98 -5.30
N PHE A 73 7.59 6.54 -4.42
CA PHE A 73 6.57 5.54 -4.76
C PHE A 73 5.44 6.17 -5.59
N LEU A 74 5.02 7.39 -5.25
CA LEU A 74 3.90 8.10 -5.88
C LEU A 74 4.29 8.86 -7.15
N SER A 75 5.56 9.26 -7.30
CA SER A 75 5.95 10.19 -8.35
C SER A 75 7.36 9.94 -8.88
N ASP A 76 7.50 9.98 -10.20
CA ASP A 76 8.79 9.85 -10.90
C ASP A 76 9.55 11.19 -11.04
N ASP A 77 8.88 12.31 -10.79
CA ASP A 77 9.39 13.66 -11.02
C ASP A 77 9.41 14.52 -9.74
N GLY A 78 9.45 13.86 -8.58
CA GLY A 78 9.58 14.53 -7.29
C GLY A 78 8.29 15.22 -6.81
N GLY A 79 7.13 14.75 -7.27
CA GLY A 79 5.81 15.20 -6.85
C GLY A 79 5.11 16.14 -7.83
N VAL A 80 5.69 16.41 -9.01
CA VAL A 80 5.04 17.26 -10.02
C VAL A 80 3.82 16.55 -10.60
N THR A 81 3.96 15.25 -10.92
CA THR A 81 2.88 14.38 -11.39
C THR A 81 2.75 13.12 -10.54
N TYR A 82 1.52 12.59 -10.46
CA TYR A 82 1.25 11.28 -9.86
C TYR A 82 1.46 10.19 -10.90
N ASN A 83 2.23 9.16 -10.56
CA ASN A 83 2.44 7.99 -11.41
C ASN A 83 1.30 6.95 -11.30
N HIS A 84 0.32 7.19 -10.42
CA HIS A 84 -0.86 6.37 -10.16
C HIS A 84 -0.63 5.09 -9.33
N CYS A 85 0.57 4.87 -8.80
CA CYS A 85 0.86 3.74 -7.91
C CYS A 85 0.16 3.85 -6.56
N HIS A 86 -0.55 2.80 -6.18
CA HIS A 86 -1.19 2.67 -4.87
C HIS A 86 -1.08 1.25 -4.31
N PHE A 87 -1.20 1.13 -3.00
CA PHE A 87 -1.38 -0.11 -2.26
C PHE A 87 -2.85 -0.54 -2.34
N TRP A 88 -3.10 -1.83 -2.58
CA TRP A 88 -4.46 -2.31 -2.84
C TRP A 88 -5.20 -2.59 -1.52
N SER A 89 -6.13 -1.70 -1.18
CA SER A 89 -6.70 -1.61 0.17
C SER A 89 -7.62 -2.76 0.59
N ASN A 90 -8.00 -3.69 -0.30
CA ASN A 90 -8.79 -4.86 0.12
C ASN A 90 -8.03 -5.75 1.12
N PHE A 91 -6.70 -5.68 1.13
CA PHE A 91 -5.85 -6.16 2.21
C PHE A 91 -5.15 -4.97 2.86
N GLU A 92 -5.39 -4.77 4.15
CA GLU A 92 -4.66 -3.80 4.97
C GLU A 92 -4.55 -4.32 6.39
N ILE A 93 -3.34 -4.29 6.95
CA ILE A 93 -3.13 -4.32 8.40
C ILE A 93 -2.61 -2.93 8.77
N GLY A 94 -3.41 -2.18 9.52
CA GLY A 94 -3.16 -0.76 9.74
C GLY A 94 -3.37 -0.33 11.20
N ASN A 95 -2.69 0.75 11.56
CA ASN A 95 -2.78 1.38 12.87
C ASN A 95 -3.86 2.47 12.83
N LEU A 96 -4.94 2.27 13.60
CA LEU A 96 -6.07 3.19 13.68
C LEU A 96 -5.69 4.52 14.33
N ASP A 97 -4.67 4.58 15.17
CA ASP A 97 -4.23 5.85 15.76
C ASP A 97 -3.57 6.76 14.73
N TRP A 98 -2.92 6.20 13.71
CA TRP A 98 -2.48 6.97 12.54
C TRP A 98 -3.68 7.51 11.74
N LEU A 99 -4.69 6.69 11.45
CA LEU A 99 -5.91 7.13 10.76
C LEU A 99 -6.75 8.15 11.57
N ARG A 100 -6.53 8.23 12.88
CA ARG A 100 -7.15 9.22 13.78
C ARG A 100 -6.27 10.44 14.05
N SER A 101 -5.05 10.46 13.51
CA SER A 101 -4.13 11.57 13.71
C SER A 101 -4.63 12.83 13.02
N ASP A 102 -4.27 14.00 13.55
CA ASP A 102 -4.62 15.29 12.96
C ASP A 102 -4.18 15.35 11.48
N ALA A 103 -3.00 14.81 11.14
CA ALA A 103 -2.50 14.76 9.77
C ALA A 103 -3.42 14.01 8.80
N TYR A 104 -3.90 12.82 9.17
CA TYR A 104 -4.81 12.06 8.32
C TYR A 104 -6.20 12.69 8.26
N ILE A 105 -6.70 13.21 9.38
CA ILE A 105 -8.01 13.86 9.46
C ILE A 105 -8.03 15.15 8.63
N ASP A 106 -7.01 15.99 8.72
CA ASP A 106 -6.88 17.20 7.90
C ASP A 106 -6.78 16.84 6.41
N TYR A 107 -5.98 15.83 6.06
CA TYR A 107 -5.88 15.32 4.69
C TYR A 107 -7.23 14.83 4.14
N PHE A 108 -7.92 13.96 4.88
CA PHE A 108 -9.22 13.45 4.45
C PHE A 108 -10.26 14.56 4.35
N ASN A 109 -10.29 15.48 5.32
CA ASN A 109 -11.21 16.63 5.28
C ASN A 109 -10.95 17.50 4.05
N HIS A 110 -9.69 17.76 3.69
CA HIS A 110 -9.36 18.51 2.48
C HIS A 110 -9.95 17.82 1.23
N LEU A 111 -9.69 16.52 1.06
CA LEU A 111 -10.24 15.75 -0.07
C LEU A 111 -11.77 15.70 -0.09
N ASP A 112 -12.41 15.54 1.07
CA ASP A 112 -13.87 15.48 1.18
C ASP A 112 -14.53 16.80 0.75
N HIS A 113 -13.93 17.94 1.10
CA HIS A 113 -14.42 19.26 0.69
C HIS A 113 -14.25 19.50 -0.83
N ASP A 114 -13.20 18.95 -1.44
CA ASP A 114 -13.00 19.03 -2.90
C ASP A 114 -14.01 18.17 -3.69
N GLY A 115 -14.63 17.19 -3.03
CA GLY A 115 -15.80 16.47 -3.54
C GLY A 115 -15.50 15.42 -4.63
N GLY A 116 -14.23 15.11 -4.89
CA GLY A 116 -13.84 14.14 -5.92
C GLY A 116 -14.33 12.71 -5.67
N PHE A 117 -14.70 12.37 -4.45
CA PHE A 117 -15.42 11.11 -4.14
C PHE A 117 -16.76 10.99 -4.87
N PHE A 118 -17.44 12.11 -5.16
CA PHE A 118 -18.76 12.13 -5.79
C PHE A 118 -18.75 12.69 -7.21
N TYR A 119 -17.88 13.66 -7.48
CA TYR A 119 -17.75 14.27 -8.81
C TYR A 119 -16.81 13.47 -9.74
N GLU A 120 -15.95 12.64 -9.16
CA GLU A 120 -15.12 11.65 -9.84
C GLU A 120 -15.39 10.26 -9.25
N ARG A 121 -14.36 9.44 -9.05
CA ARG A 121 -14.48 8.13 -8.39
C ARG A 121 -13.24 7.80 -7.58
N TRP A 122 -12.86 8.73 -6.69
CA TRP A 122 -11.72 8.53 -5.81
C TRP A 122 -11.93 7.31 -4.93
N GLY A 123 -11.15 6.26 -5.19
CA GLY A 123 -11.15 5.05 -4.37
C GLY A 123 -10.40 5.29 -3.06
N ASP A 124 -10.76 4.53 -2.03
CA ASP A 124 -10.03 4.54 -0.76
C ASP A 124 -8.59 4.05 -0.93
N ALA A 125 -8.32 3.14 -1.88
CA ALA A 125 -6.98 2.61 -2.12
C ALA A 125 -5.95 3.69 -2.50
N PRO A 126 -6.14 4.52 -3.55
CA PRO A 126 -5.23 5.64 -3.82
C PRO A 126 -5.22 6.68 -2.70
N VAL A 127 -6.35 6.95 -2.03
CA VAL A 127 -6.41 7.92 -0.92
C VAL A 127 -5.55 7.48 0.27
N HIS A 128 -5.71 6.25 0.76
CA HIS A 128 -4.92 5.67 1.85
C HIS A 128 -3.45 5.58 1.48
N SER A 129 -3.15 5.22 0.23
CA SER A 129 -1.78 5.05 -0.24
C SER A 129 -1.01 6.36 -0.30
N ILE A 130 -1.64 7.41 -0.83
CA ILE A 130 -1.06 8.76 -0.85
C ILE A 130 -0.85 9.27 0.57
N ALA A 131 -1.85 9.11 1.46
CA ALA A 131 -1.72 9.47 2.86
C ALA A 131 -0.56 8.72 3.54
N ALA A 132 -0.49 7.40 3.42
CA ALA A 132 0.58 6.61 4.01
C ALA A 132 1.94 7.03 3.45
N ALA A 133 2.04 7.22 2.13
CA ALA A 133 3.29 7.57 1.48
C ALA A 133 3.76 9.01 1.72
N LEU A 134 2.90 9.95 2.14
CA LEU A 134 3.28 11.34 2.42
C LEU A 134 3.39 11.64 3.92
N LEU A 135 2.48 11.10 4.73
CA LEU A 135 2.30 11.46 6.14
C LEU A 135 3.13 10.57 7.09
N LEU A 136 3.61 9.42 6.61
CA LEU A 136 4.46 8.53 7.38
C LEU A 136 5.91 8.54 6.86
N PRO A 137 6.91 8.41 7.75
CA PRO A 137 8.23 7.93 7.35
C PRO A 137 8.11 6.59 6.60
N LYS A 138 8.87 6.42 5.52
CA LYS A 138 8.75 5.26 4.64
C LYS A 138 8.98 3.92 5.32
N ASP A 139 9.79 3.89 6.39
CA ASP A 139 10.07 2.69 7.17
C ASP A 139 8.88 2.24 8.03
N GLN A 140 7.84 3.05 8.19
CA GLN A 140 6.59 2.66 8.86
C GLN A 140 5.60 1.95 7.92
N ILE A 141 5.90 1.87 6.62
CA ILE A 141 5.11 1.11 5.64
C ILE A 141 5.75 -0.27 5.44
N HIS A 142 4.93 -1.32 5.45
CA HIS A 142 5.41 -2.71 5.35
C HIS A 142 4.77 -3.49 4.21
N PHE A 143 5.58 -4.21 3.45
CA PHE A 143 5.12 -5.20 2.48
C PHE A 143 5.22 -6.60 3.09
N PHE A 144 4.09 -7.28 3.22
CA PHE A 144 4.02 -8.66 3.72
C PHE A 144 4.28 -9.67 2.59
N ASN A 145 5.56 -9.90 2.26
CA ASN A 145 5.96 -10.89 1.26
C ASN A 145 5.61 -12.34 1.63
N ASP A 146 5.33 -12.61 2.90
CA ASP A 146 5.06 -13.93 3.47
C ASP A 146 3.55 -14.23 3.62
N ILE A 147 2.68 -13.24 3.43
CA ILE A 147 1.22 -13.41 3.47
C ILE A 147 0.69 -13.53 2.04
N ALA A 148 0.79 -14.71 1.44
CA ALA A 148 0.24 -14.96 0.10
C ALA A 148 -1.29 -14.77 0.08
N TYR A 149 -1.76 -14.01 -0.90
CA TYR A 149 -3.11 -13.48 -0.90
C TYR A 149 -3.68 -13.40 -2.32
N TYR A 150 -4.96 -13.68 -2.46
CA TYR A 150 -5.73 -13.43 -3.68
C TYR A 150 -6.94 -12.57 -3.38
N HIS A 151 -7.14 -11.59 -4.26
CA HIS A 151 -8.42 -10.95 -4.47
C HIS A 151 -8.56 -10.73 -5.97
N VAL A 152 -9.74 -11.00 -6.53
CA VAL A 152 -9.93 -10.98 -7.98
C VAL A 152 -9.47 -9.64 -8.62
N PRO A 153 -8.64 -9.66 -9.69
CA PRO A 153 -8.06 -10.80 -10.39
C PRO A 153 -6.61 -11.15 -10.00
N PHE A 154 -6.03 -10.50 -9.00
CA PHE A 154 -4.59 -10.53 -8.72
C PHE A 154 -4.21 -11.46 -7.56
N THR A 155 -3.06 -12.11 -7.72
CA THR A 155 -2.46 -12.97 -6.72
C THR A 155 -1.12 -12.41 -6.29
N HIS A 156 -0.91 -12.26 -4.99
CA HIS A 156 0.43 -12.18 -4.40
C HIS A 156 0.83 -13.59 -3.96
N CYS A 157 2.00 -14.04 -4.42
CA CYS A 157 2.58 -15.33 -4.05
C CYS A 157 4.08 -15.15 -3.80
N PRO A 158 4.62 -15.49 -2.60
CA PRO A 158 6.03 -15.30 -2.29
C PRO A 158 6.93 -15.93 -3.36
N THR A 159 7.88 -15.19 -3.94
CA THR A 159 8.74 -15.68 -5.04
C THR A 159 9.73 -16.77 -4.63
N GLY A 160 10.20 -16.76 -3.37
CA GLY A 160 11.15 -17.75 -2.87
C GLY A 160 10.51 -19.13 -2.67
N GLU A 161 11.00 -20.16 -3.37
CA GLU A 161 10.50 -21.54 -3.21
C GLU A 161 10.61 -22.03 -1.77
N LYS A 162 11.74 -21.72 -1.11
CA LYS A 162 11.93 -22.06 0.31
C LYS A 162 10.84 -21.44 1.18
N THR A 163 10.57 -20.15 1.04
CA THR A 163 9.50 -19.45 1.78
C THR A 163 8.15 -20.12 1.55
N ARG A 164 7.83 -20.49 0.30
CA ARG A 164 6.58 -21.18 -0.02
C ARG A 164 6.47 -22.54 0.66
N LEU A 165 7.55 -23.32 0.67
CA LEU A 165 7.57 -24.64 1.32
C LEU A 165 7.48 -24.52 2.85
N ASP A 166 8.24 -23.60 3.43
CA ASP A 166 8.28 -23.37 4.88
C ASP A 166 6.91 -22.91 5.42
N LEU A 167 6.17 -22.12 4.64
CA LEU A 167 4.83 -21.61 4.98
C LEU A 167 3.68 -22.45 4.39
N ARG A 168 3.98 -23.62 3.83
CA ARG A 168 3.00 -24.56 3.23
C ARG A 168 2.04 -23.90 2.23
N CYS A 169 2.57 -22.98 1.43
CA CYS A 169 1.79 -22.21 0.46
C CYS A 169 1.21 -23.08 -0.66
N HIS A 170 -0.03 -22.77 -1.08
CA HIS A 170 -0.70 -23.44 -2.19
C HIS A 170 -1.04 -22.51 -3.38
N CYS A 171 -0.49 -21.29 -3.41
CA CYS A 171 -0.54 -20.42 -4.59
C CYS A 171 0.31 -20.96 -5.73
N ASN A 172 -0.08 -20.66 -6.97
CA ASN A 172 0.72 -20.93 -8.15
C ASN A 172 1.69 -19.76 -8.39
N PRO A 173 3.02 -19.94 -8.29
CA PRO A 173 3.99 -18.85 -8.44
C PRO A 173 3.95 -18.15 -9.80
N LYS A 174 3.42 -18.82 -10.84
CA LYS A 174 3.26 -18.24 -12.18
C LYS A 174 2.16 -17.18 -12.25
N ASP A 175 1.27 -17.17 -11.25
CA ASP A 175 0.16 -16.21 -11.18
C ASP A 175 0.55 -15.01 -10.31
N ASN A 176 1.80 -14.94 -9.80
CA ASN A 176 2.27 -13.86 -8.96
C ASN A 176 2.27 -12.51 -9.71
N PHE A 177 1.56 -11.53 -9.19
CA PHE A 177 1.38 -10.23 -9.81
C PHE A 177 2.49 -9.23 -9.49
N ASP A 178 3.24 -9.42 -8.40
CA ASP A 178 4.19 -8.43 -7.85
C ASP A 178 5.22 -7.88 -8.85
N TRP A 179 5.64 -8.72 -9.80
CA TRP A 179 6.71 -8.40 -10.76
C TRP A 179 6.18 -8.07 -12.15
N ASN A 180 4.86 -8.10 -12.33
CA ASN A 180 4.21 -7.67 -13.56
C ASN A 180 4.44 -6.17 -13.79
N GLY A 181 4.49 -5.75 -15.06
CA GLY A 181 4.66 -4.34 -15.42
C GLY A 181 3.53 -3.40 -14.92
N TYR A 182 2.36 -3.95 -14.58
CA TYR A 182 1.24 -3.20 -14.00
C TYR A 182 1.24 -3.21 -12.45
N SER A 183 2.20 -3.87 -11.81
CA SER A 183 2.41 -3.80 -10.37
C SER A 183 3.34 -2.65 -9.99
N CYS A 184 3.16 -2.13 -8.78
CA CYS A 184 4.05 -1.14 -8.18
C CYS A 184 4.98 -1.75 -7.12
N THR A 185 4.98 -3.07 -6.92
CA THR A 185 5.73 -3.71 -5.84
C THR A 185 7.23 -3.57 -6.07
N LYS A 186 7.71 -3.72 -7.32
CA LYS A 186 9.10 -3.46 -7.69
C LYS A 186 9.56 -2.04 -7.30
N ARG A 187 8.71 -1.03 -7.53
CA ARG A 187 9.00 0.36 -7.16
C ARG A 187 9.14 0.53 -5.65
N PHE A 188 8.29 -0.13 -4.86
CA PHE A 188 8.41 -0.13 -3.40
C PHE A 188 9.75 -0.73 -2.92
N TYR A 189 10.20 -1.83 -3.55
CA TYR A 189 11.50 -2.44 -3.26
C TYR A 189 12.66 -1.48 -3.58
N GLU A 190 12.66 -0.89 -4.77
CA GLU A 190 13.69 0.05 -5.21
C GLU A 190 13.80 1.28 -4.29
N LEU A 191 12.67 1.89 -3.94
CA LEU A 191 12.60 3.04 -3.01
C LEU A 191 13.21 2.73 -1.64
N ASN A 192 12.99 1.52 -1.16
CA ASN A 192 13.44 1.07 0.16
C ASN A 192 14.79 0.34 0.13
N SER A 193 15.44 0.27 -1.03
CA SER A 193 16.70 -0.47 -1.22
C SER A 193 16.61 -1.93 -0.75
N ILE A 194 15.43 -2.53 -0.91
CA ILE A 194 15.18 -3.94 -0.59
C ILE A 194 15.65 -4.76 -1.80
N PRO A 195 16.53 -5.77 -1.62
CA PRO A 195 16.90 -6.67 -2.70
C PRO A 195 15.67 -7.39 -3.26
N LEU A 196 15.52 -7.39 -4.59
CA LEU A 196 14.49 -8.19 -5.24
C LEU A 196 14.73 -9.69 -4.95
N PRO A 197 13.67 -10.48 -4.74
CA PRO A 197 13.82 -11.89 -4.36
C PRO A 197 14.37 -12.72 -5.52
N GLU A 198 15.19 -13.73 -5.20
CA GLU A 198 15.75 -14.63 -6.20
C GLU A 198 14.65 -15.29 -7.04
N GLY A 199 14.72 -15.15 -8.36
CA GLY A 199 13.78 -15.76 -9.30
C GLY A 199 12.67 -14.84 -9.79
N TYR A 200 12.58 -13.60 -9.29
CA TYR A 200 11.57 -12.62 -9.72
C TYR A 200 11.60 -12.38 -11.24
N GLU A 201 12.75 -12.54 -11.90
CA GLU A 201 12.91 -12.35 -13.34
C GLU A 201 12.11 -13.34 -14.18
N LYS A 202 11.71 -14.47 -13.59
CA LYS A 202 10.91 -15.51 -14.24
C LYS A 202 9.40 -15.30 -14.05
N GLU A 203 9.01 -14.29 -13.27
CA GLU A 203 7.64 -13.97 -12.86
C GLU A 203 7.17 -12.60 -13.41
N GLN A 204 7.89 -12.02 -14.39
CA GLN A 204 7.56 -10.74 -15.04
C GLN A 204 6.49 -10.85 -16.13
#